data_AF-A0A5B9FZH0-F1
#
_entry.id   AF-A0A5B9FZH0-F1
#
_cell.length_a   1.000
_cell.length_b   1.000
_cell.length_c   1.000
_cell.angle_alpha   90.00
_cell.angle_beta   90.00
_cell.angle_gamma   90.00
#
_symmetry.space_group_name_H-M   'P 1'
#
loop_
_entity.id
_entity.type
_entity.pdbx_description
1 polymer ?
#
loop_
_entity_poly.entity_id
_entity_poly.type
_entity_poly.pdbx_seq_one_letter_code
_entity_poly.pdbx_strand_id
1 'polypeptide(L)'
;MKKAFYLIIPAFLLFACSSDDSSEAVNDGINQSFIYGTWYPNPDNPLDYASKYFGEDGVYIQDQSNFGLGQGVGQWEWVDDHTLKVTPVSGIVGGSVEAQVFKLTADSLVFISSSYRYSHTPPQD
;
A
#
# COMPACT_ATOMS: atom_id res chain seq x y z
N MET A 1 -56.74 24.67 33.82
CA MET A 1 -55.32 25.06 33.70
C MET A 1 -54.44 23.86 34.05
N LYS A 2 -53.84 23.19 33.07
CA LYS A 2 -52.72 22.25 33.26
C LYS A 2 -51.83 22.32 32.02
N LYS A 3 -50.59 22.77 32.20
CA LYS A 3 -49.54 22.76 31.16
C LYS A 3 -48.83 21.42 31.24
N ALA A 4 -48.73 20.70 30.13
CA ALA A 4 -47.93 19.49 30.04
C ALA A 4 -46.69 19.80 29.19
N PHE A 5 -45.53 19.76 29.85
CA PHE A 5 -44.22 19.71 29.22
C PHE A 5 -43.96 18.25 28.81
N TYR A 6 -43.74 17.99 27.52
CA TYR A 6 -43.22 16.71 27.06
C TYR A 6 -41.81 16.92 26.53
N LEU A 7 -40.87 16.42 27.32
CA LEU A 7 -39.46 16.31 27.04
C LEU A 7 -39.26 15.20 26.00
N ILE A 8 -38.71 15.51 24.83
CA ILE A 8 -38.28 14.52 23.84
C ILE A 8 -36.82 14.19 24.15
N ILE A 9 -36.55 12.97 24.63
CA ILE A 9 -35.21 12.39 24.61
C ILE A 9 -35.30 11.09 23.81
N PRO A 10 -34.61 10.98 22.65
CA PRO A 10 -34.44 9.72 21.96
C PRO A 10 -33.25 8.97 22.57
N ALA A 11 -33.44 7.71 22.93
CA ALA A 11 -32.33 6.81 23.26
C ALA A 11 -32.62 5.44 22.65
N PHE A 12 -32.34 5.35 21.35
CA PHE A 12 -31.91 4.12 20.71
C PHE A 12 -30.60 3.69 21.39
N LEU A 13 -30.59 2.57 22.11
CA LEU A 13 -29.39 1.75 22.29
C LEU A 13 -29.79 0.28 22.31
N LEU A 14 -29.71 -0.29 21.11
CA LEU A 14 -29.61 -1.72 20.87
C LEU A 14 -28.24 -2.20 21.38
N PHE A 15 -28.22 -3.22 22.22
CA PHE A 15 -27.09 -4.15 22.31
C PHE A 15 -27.64 -5.57 22.35
N ALA A 16 -28.03 -6.07 21.17
CA ALA A 16 -28.04 -7.49 20.91
C ALA A 16 -26.59 -7.92 20.66
N CYS A 17 -25.95 -8.52 21.66
CA CYS A 17 -24.75 -9.33 21.45
C CYS A 17 -25.20 -10.63 20.76
N SER A 18 -25.19 -10.64 19.43
CA SER A 18 -25.03 -11.90 18.69
C SER A 18 -23.54 -12.06 18.45
N SER A 19 -22.94 -13.02 19.14
CA SER A 19 -21.63 -13.55 18.78
C SER A 19 -21.75 -14.17 17.39
N ASP A 20 -21.38 -13.43 16.36
CA ASP A 20 -21.01 -14.04 15.09
C ASP A 20 -19.50 -14.05 14.98
N ASP A 21 -19.00 -15.28 15.08
CA ASP A 21 -17.64 -15.73 14.87
C ASP A 21 -17.36 -15.76 13.35
N SER A 22 -17.67 -14.66 12.67
CA SER A 22 -17.31 -14.45 11.28
C SER A 22 -15.92 -13.82 11.27
N SER A 23 -14.92 -14.68 11.10
CA SER A 23 -13.64 -14.28 10.52
C SER A 23 -13.91 -13.63 9.17
N GLU A 24 -14.20 -12.33 9.18
CA GLU A 24 -14.11 -11.49 8.01
C GLU A 24 -12.66 -11.59 7.56
N ALA A 25 -12.45 -12.17 6.38
CA ALA A 25 -11.24 -11.90 5.63
C ALA A 25 -11.14 -10.38 5.57
N VAL A 26 -10.13 -9.81 6.24
CA VAL A 26 -9.87 -8.37 6.25
C VAL A 26 -9.68 -7.97 4.78
N ASN A 27 -10.79 -7.52 4.19
CA ASN A 27 -10.91 -6.93 2.88
C ASN A 27 -11.24 -5.44 3.10
N ASP A 28 -10.68 -4.86 4.17
CA ASP A 28 -10.56 -3.42 4.30
C ASP A 28 -9.68 -2.99 3.13
N GLY A 29 -10.24 -2.16 2.25
CA GLY A 29 -9.58 -1.73 1.02
C GLY A 29 -8.17 -1.18 1.30
N ILE A 30 -7.25 -1.43 0.37
CA ILE A 30 -5.90 -0.86 0.44
C ILE A 30 -6.00 0.67 0.49
N ASN A 31 -5.48 1.27 1.55
CA ASN A 31 -5.30 2.71 1.56
C ASN A 31 -4.10 3.07 0.67
N GLN A 32 -4.40 3.37 -0.58
CA GLN A 32 -3.45 3.71 -1.63
C GLN A 32 -2.54 4.90 -1.30
N SER A 33 -2.94 5.78 -0.38
CA SER A 33 -2.12 6.93 0.02
C SER A 33 -0.83 6.56 0.76
N PHE A 34 -0.71 5.32 1.25
CA PHE A 34 0.53 4.88 1.90
C PHE A 34 1.64 4.50 0.92
N ILE A 35 1.39 4.45 -0.39
CA ILE A 35 2.40 4.02 -1.36
C ILE A 35 3.56 5.00 -1.54
N TYR A 36 3.35 6.27 -1.18
CA TYR A 36 4.30 7.32 -1.51
C TYR A 36 5.62 7.19 -0.76
N GLY A 37 6.72 7.56 -1.42
CA GLY A 37 8.06 7.54 -0.86
C GLY A 37 8.90 6.35 -1.31
N THR A 38 10.02 6.16 -0.64
CA THR A 38 11.03 5.14 -0.98
C THR A 38 10.79 3.87 -0.20
N TRP A 39 10.79 2.74 -0.91
CA TRP A 39 10.59 1.40 -0.41
C TRP A 39 11.85 0.58 -0.63
N TYR A 40 12.38 0.02 0.44
CA TYR A 40 13.57 -0.81 0.45
C TYR A 40 13.17 -2.29 0.59
N PRO A 41 13.78 -3.20 -0.18
CA PRO A 41 13.48 -4.62 -0.06
C PRO A 41 13.97 -5.17 1.28
N ASN A 42 13.31 -6.22 1.77
CA ASN A 42 13.85 -7.03 2.85
C ASN A 42 15.18 -7.68 2.38
N PRO A 43 16.22 -7.78 3.23
CA PRO A 43 17.56 -8.21 2.82
C PRO A 43 17.63 -9.68 2.39
N ASP A 44 16.58 -10.47 2.63
CA ASP A 44 16.50 -11.88 2.27
C ASP A 44 16.44 -12.14 0.75
N ASN A 45 16.42 -11.09 -0.09
CA ASN A 45 16.39 -11.22 -1.55
C ASN A 45 17.48 -10.42 -2.27
N PRO A 46 18.62 -11.05 -2.60
CA PRO A 46 19.76 -10.36 -3.22
C PRO A 46 19.52 -9.96 -4.69
N LEU A 47 18.42 -10.42 -5.30
CA LEU A 47 18.06 -10.08 -6.68
C LEU A 47 17.10 -8.89 -6.78
N ASP A 48 16.64 -8.35 -5.65
CA ASP A 48 15.79 -7.16 -5.67
C ASP A 48 16.62 -5.89 -5.88
N TYR A 49 15.98 -4.86 -6.39
CA TYR A 49 16.61 -3.54 -6.58
C TYR A 49 16.86 -2.88 -5.23
N ALA A 50 17.89 -2.04 -5.13
CA ALA A 50 18.28 -1.37 -3.88
C ALA A 50 17.11 -0.61 -3.24
N SER A 51 16.28 0.04 -4.06
CA SER A 51 15.02 0.64 -3.62
C SER A 51 14.07 0.96 -4.78
N LYS A 52 12.82 1.27 -4.44
CA LYS A 52 11.76 1.73 -5.35
C LYS A 52 11.12 2.99 -4.77
N TYR A 53 11.06 4.08 -5.53
CA TYR A 53 10.39 5.32 -5.12
C TYR A 53 9.10 5.53 -5.90
N PHE A 54 8.03 5.90 -5.20
CA PHE A 54 6.75 6.28 -5.77
C PHE A 54 6.42 7.72 -5.36
N GLY A 55 6.54 8.67 -6.29
CA GLY A 55 6.22 10.08 -6.07
C GLY A 55 4.73 10.36 -6.18
N GLU A 56 4.24 11.33 -5.40
CA GLU A 56 2.86 11.83 -5.50
C GLU A 56 2.52 12.43 -6.87
N ASP A 57 3.55 12.85 -7.61
CA ASP A 57 3.49 13.37 -8.97
C ASP A 57 3.43 12.28 -10.06
N GLY A 58 3.37 11.00 -9.66
CA GLY A 58 3.38 9.86 -10.58
C GLY A 58 4.79 9.45 -11.03
N VAL A 59 5.86 10.08 -10.53
CA VAL A 59 7.23 9.67 -10.86
C VAL A 59 7.59 8.37 -10.13
N TYR A 60 8.17 7.44 -10.87
CA TYR A 60 8.72 6.20 -10.31
C TYR A 60 10.24 6.16 -10.52
N ILE A 61 10.99 5.78 -9.48
CA ILE A 61 12.44 5.55 -9.58
C ILE A 61 12.77 4.13 -9.12
N GLN A 62 13.54 3.40 -9.93
CA GLN A 62 14.10 2.11 -9.62
C GLN A 62 15.61 2.26 -9.39
N ASP A 63 16.07 2.08 -8.15
CA ASP A 63 17.49 2.16 -7.82
C ASP A 63 18.18 0.82 -8.03
N GLN A 64 19.05 0.76 -9.03
CA GLN A 64 19.78 -0.43 -9.47
C GLN A 64 21.28 -0.33 -9.10
N SER A 65 21.63 0.54 -8.15
CA SER A 65 23.00 0.76 -7.70
C SER A 65 23.66 -0.49 -7.14
N ASN A 66 22.89 -1.40 -6.53
CA ASN A 66 23.36 -2.72 -6.09
C ASN A 66 23.85 -3.61 -7.24
N PHE A 67 23.49 -3.31 -8.48
CA PHE A 67 23.99 -3.95 -9.69
C PHE A 67 24.99 -3.07 -10.48
N GLY A 68 25.34 -1.88 -9.97
CA GLY A 68 26.23 -0.93 -10.65
C GLY A 68 25.61 -0.21 -11.86
N LEU A 69 24.27 -0.19 -11.98
CA LEU A 69 23.56 0.30 -13.17
C LEU A 69 22.94 1.71 -13.00
N GLY A 70 23.02 2.30 -11.81
CA GLY A 70 22.44 3.63 -11.52
C GLY A 70 20.94 3.58 -11.26
N GLN A 71 20.19 4.55 -11.78
CA GLN A 71 18.74 4.69 -11.54
C GLN A 71 17.95 4.65 -12.85
N GLY A 72 16.85 3.90 -12.83
CA GLY A 72 15.81 3.93 -13.85
C GLY A 72 14.66 4.85 -13.43
N VAL A 73 14.07 5.57 -14.39
CA VAL A 73 12.95 6.49 -14.20
C VAL A 73 11.75 6.04 -15.01
N GLY A 74 10.57 6.13 -14.41
CA GLY A 74 9.30 5.75 -15.02
C GLY A 74 8.18 6.64 -14.53
N GLN A 75 6.98 6.27 -14.95
CA GLN A 75 5.73 6.75 -14.39
C GLN A 75 5.01 5.61 -13.71
N TRP A 76 4.21 5.90 -12.70
CA TRP A 76 3.36 4.91 -12.06
C TRP A 76 1.95 5.43 -11.82
N GLU A 77 1.01 4.49 -11.76
CA GLU A 77 -0.40 4.76 -11.48
C GLU A 77 -1.07 3.55 -10.83
N TRP A 78 -2.16 3.79 -10.10
CA TRP A 78 -3.10 2.75 -9.71
C TRP A 78 -4.04 2.45 -10.88
N VAL A 79 -4.12 1.19 -11.29
CA VAL A 79 -5.05 0.71 -12.32
C VAL A 79 -6.40 0.38 -11.72
N ASP A 80 -6.38 -0.17 -10.50
CA ASP A 80 -7.54 -0.46 -9.67
C ASP A 80 -7.15 -0.40 -8.18
N ASP A 81 -8.04 -0.80 -7.28
CA ASP A 81 -7.85 -0.75 -5.83
C ASP A 81 -6.59 -1.50 -5.34
N HIS A 82 -6.11 -2.50 -6.09
CA HIS A 82 -5.02 -3.39 -5.68
C HIS A 82 -3.91 -3.49 -6.73
N THR A 83 -4.07 -2.96 -7.94
CA THR A 83 -3.10 -3.13 -9.03
C THR A 83 -2.38 -1.82 -9.30
N LEU A 84 -1.05 -1.84 -9.20
CA LEU A 84 -0.20 -0.75 -9.65
C LEU A 84 0.37 -1.06 -11.04
N LYS A 85 0.62 -0.02 -11.82
CA LYS A 85 1.34 -0.11 -13.08
C LYS A 85 2.53 0.82 -13.07
N VAL A 86 3.66 0.33 -13.56
CA VAL A 86 4.86 1.11 -13.86
C VAL A 86 5.08 1.11 -15.36
N THR A 87 5.25 2.30 -15.93
CA THR A 87 5.58 2.52 -17.34
C THR A 87 6.97 3.17 -17.44
N PRO A 88 7.97 2.49 -18.03
CA PRO A 88 9.31 3.03 -18.20
C PRO A 88 9.35 4.31 -19.02
N VAL A 89 10.18 5.26 -18.57
CA VAL A 89 10.57 6.44 -19.35
C VAL A 89 12.03 6.29 -19.79
N SER A 90 12.93 5.90 -18.87
CA SER A 90 14.34 5.67 -19.17
C SER A 90 14.97 4.73 -18.15
N GLY A 91 15.84 3.82 -18.59
CA GLY A 91 16.74 3.07 -17.69
C GLY A 91 16.10 2.06 -16.74
N ILE A 92 14.77 1.84 -16.75
CA ILE A 92 14.13 0.78 -15.95
C ILE A 92 14.39 -0.57 -16.60
N VAL A 93 14.95 -1.50 -15.82
CA VAL A 93 15.16 -2.89 -16.23
C VAL A 93 13.90 -3.71 -15.96
N GLY A 94 13.50 -4.52 -16.94
CA GLY A 94 12.29 -5.36 -16.91
C GLY A 94 11.10 -4.82 -17.70
N GLY A 95 11.16 -3.57 -18.18
CA GLY A 95 10.09 -2.99 -18.97
C GLY A 95 8.88 -2.56 -18.14
N SER A 96 7.71 -2.45 -18.78
CA SER A 96 6.46 -2.15 -18.08
C SER A 96 6.02 -3.31 -17.20
N VAL A 97 5.53 -2.98 -16.01
CA VAL A 97 5.13 -3.96 -15.01
C VAL A 97 3.77 -3.58 -14.44
N GLU A 98 2.88 -4.58 -14.31
CA GLU A 98 1.69 -4.49 -13.48
C GLU A 98 1.86 -5.44 -12.29
N ALA A 99 1.65 -4.94 -11.08
CA ALA A 99 1.85 -5.69 -9.84
C ALA A 99 0.65 -5.54 -8.92
N GLN A 100 0.15 -6.68 -8.44
CA GLN A 100 -0.95 -6.72 -7.50
C GLN A 100 -0.42 -6.61 -6.07
N VAL A 101 -0.93 -5.65 -5.32
CA VAL A 101 -0.60 -5.36 -3.93
C VAL A 101 -1.44 -6.23 -3.02
N PHE A 102 -0.77 -7.03 -2.20
CA PHE A 102 -1.39 -7.85 -1.16
C PHE A 102 -1.63 -7.06 0.13
N LYS A 103 -0.63 -6.25 0.51
CA LYS A 103 -0.65 -5.46 1.74
C LYS A 103 0.05 -4.14 1.50
N LEU A 104 -0.57 -3.06 1.98
CA LEU A 104 0.02 -1.73 2.03
C LEU A 104 -0.37 -1.04 3.34
N THR A 105 0.63 -0.75 4.16
CA THR A 105 0.53 0.01 5.41
C THR A 105 1.60 1.11 5.39
N ALA A 106 1.59 2.00 6.38
CA ALA A 106 2.59 3.06 6.51
C ALA A 106 4.04 2.58 6.67
N ASP A 107 4.27 1.28 6.80
CA ASP A 107 5.58 0.65 7.05
C ASP A 107 5.82 -0.63 6.23
N SER A 108 4.82 -1.11 5.48
CA SER A 108 4.90 -2.40 4.80
C SER A 108 4.22 -2.38 3.44
N LEU A 109 4.94 -2.80 2.41
CA LEU A 109 4.43 -3.04 1.06
C LEU A 109 4.74 -4.48 0.64
N VAL A 110 3.73 -5.21 0.22
CA VAL A 110 3.84 -6.62 -0.18
C VAL A 110 3.06 -6.84 -1.47
N PHE A 111 3.69 -7.41 -2.49
CA PHE A 111 3.03 -7.81 -3.73
C PHE A 111 2.64 -9.29 -3.71
N ILE A 112 1.54 -9.65 -4.36
CA ILE A 112 1.01 -11.04 -4.41
C ILE A 112 1.96 -11.99 -5.13
N SER A 113 2.55 -11.54 -6.24
CA SER A 113 3.37 -12.38 -7.12
C SER A 113 4.79 -12.60 -6.62
N SER A 114 5.12 -12.13 -5.42
CA SER A 114 6.50 -12.16 -4.95
C SER A 114 6.67 -12.29 -3.46
N SER A 115 7.70 -13.03 -3.06
CA SER A 115 8.28 -12.98 -1.72
C SER A 115 8.88 -11.60 -1.37
N TYR A 116 8.83 -10.61 -2.28
CA TYR A 116 9.36 -9.27 -2.06
C TYR A 116 8.45 -8.50 -1.09
N ARG A 117 8.99 -8.25 0.09
CA ARG A 117 8.42 -7.38 1.11
C ARG A 117 9.30 -6.14 1.19
N TYR A 118 8.68 -4.98 1.26
CA TYR A 118 9.37 -3.71 1.34
C TYR A 118 8.97 -2.95 2.60
N SER A 119 9.88 -2.08 3.06
CA SER A 119 9.62 -1.12 4.13
C SER A 119 10.19 0.26 3.78
N HIS A 120 9.76 1.31 4.46
CA HIS A 120 10.38 2.63 4.34
C HIS A 120 11.72 2.77 5.07
N THR A 121 12.11 1.76 5.83
CA THR A 121 13.39 1.76 6.56
C THR A 121 14.44 1.01 5.72
N PRO A 122 15.59 1.64 5.42
CA PRO A 122 16.70 0.91 4.80
C PRO A 122 17.12 -0.28 5.66
N PRO A 123 17.50 -1.42 5.06
CA PRO A 123 18.13 -2.53 5.77
C PRO A 123 19.33 -2.00 6.58
N GLN A 124 19.47 -2.46 7.82
CA GLN A 124 20.66 -2.21 8.61
C GLN A 124 21.73 -3.23 8.20
N ASP A 125 22.95 -2.76 7.95
CA ASP A 125 24.12 -3.59 7.62
C ASP A 125 24.57 -4.49 8.78
#